data_AF-A0A1G0FUH3-F1
#
_entry.id   AF-A0A1G0FUH3-F1
#
_cell.length_a   1.000
_cell.length_b   1.000
_cell.length_c   1.000
_cell.angle_alpha   90.00
_cell.angle_beta   90.00
_cell.angle_gamma   90.00
#
_symmetry.space_group_name_H-M   'P 1'
#
loop_
_entity.id
_entity.type
_entity.pdbx_description
1 polymer ?
#
loop_
_entity_poly.entity_id
_entity_poly.type
_entity_poly.pdbx_seq_one_letter_code
_entity_poly.pdbx_strand_id
1 'polypeptide(L)'
;MKKAIVSLYAYLICFVTVSCGVIFLGAGVYNVIEIAAPGYMLSAEIVQDHRDNQSFIHSHYKSNLYEYLTDMQITTQRIESLEGEIVNERNSAIRGLIIVFVILMIDMGVFYLHWPIVERRQMGHSH
;
A
#
# COMPACT_ATOMS: atom_id res chain seq x y z
N MET A 1 -7.96 37.91 -22.21
CA MET A 1 -7.26 37.51 -20.96
C MET A 1 -8.00 36.45 -20.15
N LYS A 2 -9.30 36.60 -19.82
CA LYS A 2 -10.07 35.61 -19.01
C LYS A 2 -10.03 34.16 -19.56
N LYS A 3 -10.05 33.98 -20.90
CA LYS A 3 -9.98 32.65 -21.53
C LYS A 3 -8.64 31.93 -21.30
N ALA A 4 -7.52 32.67 -21.34
CA ALA A 4 -6.18 32.12 -21.13
C ALA A 4 -6.00 31.62 -19.69
N ILE A 5 -6.49 32.38 -18.70
CA ILE A 5 -6.43 32.00 -17.28
C ILE A 5 -7.18 30.68 -17.02
N VAL A 6 -8.40 30.54 -17.56
CA VAL A 6 -9.18 29.30 -17.42
C VAL A 6 -8.51 28.12 -18.12
N SER A 7 -7.84 28.37 -19.26
CA SER A 7 -7.11 27.30 -19.97
C SER A 7 -5.90 26.82 -19.17
N LEU A 8 -5.12 27.75 -18.62
CA LEU A 8 -3.96 27.42 -17.78
C LEU A 8 -4.38 26.63 -16.55
N TYR A 9 -5.48 27.05 -15.91
CA TYR A 9 -6.05 26.35 -14.76
C TYR A 9 -6.45 24.89 -15.08
N ALA A 10 -7.13 24.68 -16.21
CA ALA A 10 -7.50 23.33 -16.64
C ALA A 10 -6.28 22.44 -16.89
N TYR A 11 -5.24 22.94 -17.59
CA TYR A 11 -4.00 22.19 -17.79
C TYR A 11 -3.27 21.88 -16.49
N LEU A 12 -3.22 22.84 -15.56
CA LEU A 12 -2.56 22.66 -14.27
C LEU A 12 -3.26 21.57 -13.45
N ILE A 13 -4.60 21.57 -13.41
CA ILE A 13 -5.35 20.51 -12.72
C ILE A 13 -5.10 19.15 -13.38
N CYS A 14 -5.20 19.05 -14.70
CA CYS A 14 -4.92 17.80 -15.40
C CYS A 14 -3.50 17.28 -15.13
N PHE A 15 -2.51 18.17 -15.07
CA PHE A 15 -1.14 17.78 -14.74
C PHE A 15 -1.00 17.27 -13.30
N VAL A 16 -1.63 17.96 -12.35
CA VAL A 16 -1.62 17.55 -10.93
C VAL A 16 -2.33 16.21 -10.74
N THR A 17 -3.50 16.00 -11.34
CA THR A 17 -4.23 14.74 -11.22
C THR A 17 -3.50 13.57 -11.85
N VAL A 18 -2.87 13.75 -13.02
CA VAL A 18 -2.04 12.71 -13.63
C VAL A 18 -0.83 12.39 -12.75
N SER A 19 -0.16 13.41 -12.21
CA SER A 19 0.99 13.21 -11.31
C SER A 19 0.60 12.46 -10.04
N CYS A 20 -0.53 12.84 -9.44
CA CYS A 20 -1.14 12.17 -8.29
C CYS A 20 -1.45 10.71 -8.62
N GLY A 21 -2.13 10.47 -9.75
CA GLY A 21 -2.47 9.12 -10.23
C GLY A 21 -1.25 8.22 -10.41
N VAL A 22 -0.13 8.74 -10.94
CA VAL A 22 1.12 7.97 -11.08
C VAL A 22 1.70 7.58 -9.72
N ILE A 23 1.70 8.49 -8.75
CA ILE A 23 2.20 8.23 -7.40
C ILE A 23 1.36 7.14 -6.72
N PHE A 24 0.03 7.27 -6.76
CA PHE A 24 -0.87 6.29 -6.16
C PHE A 24 -0.85 4.95 -6.89
N LEU A 25 -0.66 4.95 -8.20
CA LEU A 25 -0.47 3.71 -8.95
C LEU A 25 0.82 2.99 -8.55
N GLY A 26 1.91 3.74 -8.33
CA GLY A 26 3.15 3.20 -7.77
C GLY A 26 2.94 2.57 -6.38
N ALA A 27 2.24 3.28 -5.48
CA ALA A 27 1.85 2.73 -4.19
C ALA A 27 0.93 1.49 -4.31
N GLY A 28 0.04 1.47 -5.30
CA GLY A 28 -0.81 0.33 -5.60
C GLY A 28 -0.02 -0.92 -5.99
N VAL A 29 0.98 -0.77 -6.85
CA VAL A 29 1.89 -1.86 -7.23
C VAL A 29 2.63 -2.40 -6.01
N TYR A 30 3.12 -1.52 -5.13
CA TYR A 30 3.77 -1.93 -3.89
C TYR A 30 2.85 -2.82 -3.03
N ASN A 31 1.60 -2.39 -2.80
CA ASN A 31 0.61 -3.19 -2.05
C ASN A 31 0.32 -4.54 -2.73
N VAL A 32 0.30 -4.60 -4.07
CA VAL A 32 0.11 -5.88 -4.79
C VAL A 32 1.27 -6.84 -4.54
N ILE A 33 2.51 -6.34 -4.53
CA ILE A 33 3.69 -7.15 -4.24
C ILE A 33 3.62 -7.69 -2.80
N GLU A 34 3.22 -6.83 -1.85
CA GLU A 34 3.05 -7.20 -0.44
C GLU A 34 1.97 -8.28 -0.25
N ILE A 35 0.89 -8.27 -1.03
CA ILE A 35 -0.13 -9.32 -1.03
C ILE A 35 0.37 -10.62 -1.66
N ALA A 36 1.09 -10.52 -2.79
CA ALA A 36 1.56 -11.68 -3.54
C ALA A 36 2.71 -12.41 -2.84
N ALA A 37 3.53 -11.67 -2.10
CA ALA A 37 4.78 -12.13 -1.53
C ALA A 37 5.03 -11.55 -0.12
N PRO A 38 4.10 -11.71 0.85
CA PRO A 38 4.23 -11.12 2.19
C PRO A 38 5.48 -11.63 2.91
N GLY A 39 5.87 -12.89 2.63
CA GLY A 39 7.11 -13.54 3.10
C GLY A 39 8.39 -12.72 2.89
N TYR A 40 8.47 -11.96 1.80
CA TYR A 40 9.67 -11.18 1.45
C TYR A 40 9.63 -9.74 1.97
N MET A 41 8.46 -9.29 2.42
CA MET A 41 8.24 -7.94 2.98
C MET A 41 8.35 -7.90 4.50
N LEU A 42 8.38 -9.06 5.15
CA LEU A 42 8.61 -9.17 6.60
C LEU A 42 9.92 -8.50 7.00
N SER A 43 9.89 -7.79 8.13
CA SER A 43 11.08 -7.15 8.66
C SER A 43 12.11 -8.19 9.08
N ALA A 44 13.39 -7.85 8.97
CA ALA A 44 14.48 -8.73 9.40
C ALA A 44 14.36 -9.10 10.89
N GLU A 45 13.79 -8.20 11.71
CA GLU A 45 13.53 -8.40 13.14
C GLU A 45 12.51 -9.53 13.36
N ILE A 46 11.36 -9.49 12.67
CA ILE A 46 10.34 -10.53 12.78
C ILE A 46 10.90 -11.89 12.36
N VAL A 47 11.63 -11.93 11.25
CA VAL A 47 12.24 -13.16 10.73
C VAL A 47 13.27 -13.72 11.72
N GLN A 48 14.06 -12.84 12.34
CA GLN A 48 15.05 -13.23 13.33
C GLN A 48 14.40 -13.80 14.59
N ASP A 49 13.36 -13.14 15.08
CA ASP A 49 12.62 -13.56 16.27
C ASP A 49 11.95 -14.93 16.08
N HIS A 50 11.50 -15.26 14.87
CA HIS A 50 10.85 -16.53 14.57
C HIS A 50 11.80 -17.62 14.03
N ARG A 51 13.12 -17.37 13.96
CA ARG A 51 14.09 -18.30 13.37
C ARG A 51 14.25 -19.59 14.17
N ASP A 52 14.38 -19.49 15.48
CA ASP A 52 14.57 -20.60 16.40
C ASP A 52 13.78 -20.37 17.70
N ASN A 53 13.59 -21.44 18.46
CA ASN A 53 12.79 -21.36 19.68
C ASN A 53 13.44 -20.45 20.72
N GLN A 54 14.78 -20.38 20.79
CA GLN A 54 15.46 -19.54 21.77
C GLN A 54 15.24 -18.05 21.49
N SER A 55 15.33 -17.64 20.22
CA SER A 55 15.06 -16.28 19.77
C SER A 55 13.61 -15.91 20.04
N PHE A 56 12.68 -16.81 19.72
CA PHE A 56 11.24 -16.61 19.96
C PHE A 56 10.92 -16.50 21.45
N ILE A 57 11.52 -17.34 22.30
CA ILE A 57 11.37 -17.25 23.75
C ILE A 57 11.91 -15.91 24.26
N HIS A 58 13.06 -15.47 23.75
CA HIS A 58 13.71 -14.23 24.20
C HIS A 58 12.87 -12.99 23.85
N SER A 59 12.23 -12.96 22.67
CA SER A 59 11.42 -11.81 22.24
C SER A 59 9.99 -11.84 22.82
N HIS A 60 9.34 -13.00 22.92
CA HIS A 60 7.93 -13.10 23.34
C HIS A 60 7.71 -13.43 24.82
N TYR A 61 8.69 -13.98 25.53
CA TYR A 61 8.51 -14.44 26.91
C TYR A 61 9.53 -13.85 27.87
N LYS A 62 9.07 -13.51 29.08
CA LYS A 62 10.00 -13.31 30.21
C LYS A 62 10.55 -14.67 30.62
N SER A 63 11.87 -14.74 30.85
CA SER A 63 12.66 -15.96 31.12
C SER A 63 12.04 -16.98 32.07
N ASN A 64 11.21 -16.53 33.01
CA ASN A 64 10.64 -17.35 34.07
C ASN A 64 9.37 -18.12 33.65
N LEU A 65 8.78 -17.80 32.48
CA LEU A 65 7.58 -18.47 31.97
C LEU A 65 7.91 -19.69 31.11
N TYR A 66 9.11 -19.71 30.50
CA TYR A 66 9.58 -20.77 29.61
C TYR A 66 9.75 -22.12 30.30
N GLU A 67 10.10 -22.12 31.60
CA GLU A 67 10.42 -23.33 32.37
C GLU A 67 9.25 -24.33 32.45
N TYR A 68 8.03 -23.90 32.11
CA TYR A 68 6.82 -24.73 32.12
C TYR A 68 6.32 -25.16 30.73
N LEU A 69 6.90 -24.65 29.64
CA LEU A 69 6.47 -24.98 28.28
C LEU A 69 7.35 -26.09 27.69
N THR A 70 6.70 -27.03 27.00
CA THR A 70 7.41 -28.03 26.21
C THR A 70 7.94 -27.42 24.91
N ASP A 71 9.07 -27.92 24.41
CA ASP A 71 9.63 -27.48 23.12
C ASP A 71 8.63 -27.62 21.97
N MET A 72 7.73 -28.61 22.04
CA MET A 72 6.66 -28.80 21.07
C MET A 72 5.66 -27.65 21.10
N GLN A 73 5.19 -27.23 22.28
CA GLN A 73 4.25 -26.12 22.42
C GLN A 73 4.84 -24.80 21.90
N ILE A 74 6.12 -24.56 22.15
CA ILE A 74 6.82 -23.36 21.70
C ILE A 74 6.98 -23.36 20.20
N THR A 75 7.32 -24.50 19.63
CA THR A 75 7.42 -24.65 18.17
C THR A 75 6.07 -24.35 17.51
N THR A 76 4.97 -24.86 18.06
CA THR A 76 3.61 -24.58 17.57
C THR A 76 3.27 -23.09 17.67
N GLN A 77 3.46 -22.49 18.84
CA GLN A 77 3.16 -21.07 19.05
C GLN A 77 3.99 -20.15 18.16
N ARG A 78 5.27 -20.49 17.93
CA ARG A 78 6.14 -19.76 17.01
C ARG A 78 5.61 -19.81 15.58
N ILE A 79 5.16 -20.98 15.10
CA ILE A 79 4.61 -21.12 13.75
C ILE A 79 3.29 -20.36 13.63
N GLU A 80 2.40 -20.50 14.61
CA GLU A 80 1.12 -19.78 14.63
C GLU A 80 1.30 -18.25 14.69
N SER A 81 2.27 -17.78 15.48
CA SER A 81 2.62 -16.35 15.57
C SER A 81 3.13 -15.83 14.22
N LEU A 82 4.07 -16.53 13.58
CA LEU A 82 4.61 -16.16 12.29
C LEU A 82 3.53 -16.14 11.20
N GLU A 83 2.66 -17.14 11.17
CA GLU A 83 1.51 -17.17 10.25
C GLU A 83 0.56 -16.00 10.51
N GLY A 84 0.31 -15.68 11.77
CA GLY A 84 -0.48 -14.51 12.18
C GLY A 84 0.10 -13.20 11.66
N GLU A 85 1.42 -13.01 11.76
CA GLU A 85 2.09 -11.82 11.25
C GLU A 85 2.05 -11.72 9.72
N ILE A 86 2.26 -12.83 9.01
CA ILE A 86 2.11 -12.89 7.54
C ILE A 86 0.69 -12.48 7.11
N VAL A 87 -0.33 -12.98 7.81
CA VAL A 87 -1.72 -12.65 7.52
C VAL A 87 -2.02 -11.19 7.84
N ASN A 88 -1.45 -10.66 8.93
CA ASN A 88 -1.61 -9.26 9.32
C ASN A 88 -0.99 -8.31 8.28
N GLU A 89 0.23 -8.57 7.82
CA GLU A 89 0.89 -7.82 6.74
C GLU A 89 0.03 -7.83 5.47
N ARG A 90 -0.44 -9.01 5.05
CA ARG A 90 -1.33 -9.12 3.88
C ARG A 90 -2.62 -8.30 4.05
N ASN A 91 -3.24 -8.32 5.23
CA ASN A 91 -4.46 -7.55 5.49
C ASN A 91 -4.20 -6.03 5.48
N SER A 92 -3.05 -5.60 5.99
CA SER A 92 -2.58 -4.22 5.91
C SER A 92 -2.44 -3.78 4.45
N ALA A 93 -1.76 -4.58 3.63
CA ALA A 93 -1.60 -4.35 2.19
C ALA A 93 -2.94 -4.28 1.44
N ILE A 94 -3.89 -5.18 1.75
CA ILE A 94 -5.25 -5.15 1.17
C ILE A 94 -5.96 -3.85 1.51
N ARG A 95 -5.87 -3.40 2.76
CA ARG A 95 -6.45 -2.12 3.18
C ARG A 95 -5.80 -0.95 2.44
N GLY A 96 -4.47 -0.96 2.30
CA GLY A 96 -3.73 0.01 1.50
C GLY A 96 -4.19 0.04 0.05
N LEU A 97 -4.37 -1.11 -0.57
CA LEU A 97 -4.85 -1.25 -1.94
C LEU A 97 -6.26 -0.68 -2.13
N ILE A 98 -7.17 -0.91 -1.18
CA ILE A 98 -8.54 -0.34 -1.21
C ILE A 98 -8.46 1.19 -1.19
N ILE A 99 -7.61 1.77 -0.34
CA ILE A 99 -7.46 3.24 -0.25
C ILE A 99 -6.91 3.78 -1.57
N VAL A 100 -5.86 3.17 -2.11
CA VAL A 100 -5.29 3.55 -3.42
C VAL A 100 -6.36 3.48 -4.51
N PHE A 101 -7.15 2.42 -4.53
CA PHE A 101 -8.23 2.24 -5.52
C PHE A 101 -9.27 3.35 -5.44
N VAL A 102 -9.72 3.72 -4.23
CA VAL A 102 -10.66 4.83 -4.03
C VAL A 102 -10.07 6.16 -4.53
N ILE A 103 -8.79 6.43 -4.26
CA ILE A 103 -8.12 7.65 -4.71
C ILE A 103 -8.03 7.70 -6.23
N LEU A 104 -7.65 6.58 -6.88
CA LEU A 104 -7.62 6.50 -8.33
C LEU A 104 -9.00 6.72 -8.98
N MET A 105 -10.08 6.22 -8.34
CA MET A 105 -11.45 6.51 -8.80
C MET A 105 -11.79 7.99 -8.74
N ILE A 106 -11.37 8.69 -7.67
CA ILE A 106 -11.59 10.13 -7.53
C ILE A 106 -10.77 10.90 -8.58
N ASP A 107 -9.49 10.57 -8.75
CA ASP A 107 -8.61 11.19 -9.74
C ASP A 107 -9.15 11.01 -11.16
N MET A 108 -9.67 9.82 -11.48
CA MET A 108 -10.32 9.53 -12.76
C MET A 108 -11.57 10.40 -12.96
N GLY A 109 -12.39 10.57 -11.92
CA GLY A 109 -13.57 11.45 -11.95
C GLY A 109 -13.21 12.91 -12.19
N VAL A 110 -12.22 13.44 -11.47
CA VAL A 110 -11.73 14.82 -11.65
C VAL A 110 -11.14 15.00 -13.05
N PHE A 111 -10.33 14.05 -13.52
CA PHE A 111 -9.75 14.09 -14.85
C PHE A 111 -10.83 14.08 -15.94
N TYR A 112 -11.83 13.20 -15.84
CA TYR A 112 -12.93 13.10 -16.79
C TYR A 112 -13.80 14.36 -16.82
N LEU A 113 -13.97 15.05 -15.69
CA LEU A 113 -14.69 16.33 -15.65
C LEU A 113 -13.90 17.47 -16.32
N HIS A 114 -12.58 17.47 -16.21
CA HIS A 114 -11.73 18.53 -16.75
C HIS A 114 -11.35 18.30 -18.22
N TRP A 115 -11.25 17.05 -18.66
CA TRP A 115 -10.86 16.67 -20.02
C TRP A 115 -11.70 17.34 -21.13
N PRO A 116 -13.05 17.38 -21.06
CA PRO A 116 -13.87 18.01 -22.08
C PRO A 116 -13.65 19.52 -22.21
N ILE A 117 -13.21 20.18 -21.13
CA ILE A 117 -12.96 21.63 -21.12
C ILE A 117 -11.69 21.93 -21.93
N VAL A 118 -10.70 21.05 -21.85
CA VAL A 118 -9.46 21.14 -22.63
C VAL A 118 -9.76 20.80 -24.11
N GLU A 119 -10.46 19.69 -24.35
CA GLU A 119 -10.75 19.19 -25.71
C GLU A 119 -11.59 20.17 -26.54
N ARG A 120 -12.69 20.71 -25.97
CA ARG A 120 -13.56 21.67 -26.68
C ARG A 120 -12.84 22.96 -27.09
N ARG A 121 -11.71 23.29 -26.48
CA ARG A 121 -10.95 24.51 -26.78
C ARG A 121 -9.84 24.29 -27.81
N GLN A 122 -9.29 23.08 -27.91
CA GLN A 122 -8.32 22.76 -28.95
C GLN A 122 -8.95 22.76 -30.36
N MET A 123 -10.20 22.29 -30.50
CA MET A 123 -10.91 22.31 -31.79
C MET A 123 -11.35 23.72 -32.26
N GLY A 124 -11.37 24.71 -31.35
CA GLY A 124 -11.76 26.09 -31.66
C GLY A 124 -10.63 27.01 -32.12
N HIS A 125 -9.39 26.50 -32.22
CA HIS A 125 -8.22 27.23 -32.72
C HIS A 125 -7.76 26.79 -34.11
N SER A 126 -8.47 25.83 -34.73
CA SER A 126 -8.17 25.25 -36.03
C SER A 126 -8.93 25.91 -37.21
N HIS A 127 -9.50 27.10 -37.01
CA HIS A 127 -10.23 27.85 -38.02
C HIS A 127 -9.79 29.32 -38.06
#